data_AF-A0A3N8L8Z3-F1
#
_entry.id   AF-A0A3N8L8Z3-F1
#
_cell.length_a   1.000
_cell.length_b   1.000
_cell.length_c   1.000
_cell.angle_alpha   90.00
_cell.angle_beta   90.00
_cell.angle_gamma   90.00
#
_symmetry.space_group_name_H-M   'P 1'
#
loop_
_entity.id
_entity.type
_entity.pdbx_description
1 polymer ?
#
loop_
_entity_poly.entity_id
_entity_poly.type
_entity_poly.pdbx_seq_one_letter_code
_entity_poly.pdbx_strand_id
1 'polypeptide(L)'
;MTEIMFRASMPRVFELRDLIEQPLAPSAYFQDFETVLGDRLARAIWLAREREFQRLDAVSWEALKSEARPYLTLHDPNGRGWQQLIDVLNQARAHNYLVELGCSDVQFVPRNNKRETPDLEGTLNTRRVLCEVKTVNISDDEANRRNTGRADYISNSLNEQFLKKLKCTLGKAKSQMEVYDVGGNARRIAFLIINFDDSFAEYKADYYSQIDQHLASEPVEGVDVVFYNQQTAFHVDVSMRSALVVNEASWPEIGSE
;
A
#
# COMPACT_ATOMS: atom_id res chain seq x y z
N MET A 1 17.33 -11.30 -19.63
CA MET A 1 16.90 -9.99 -20.17
C MET A 1 17.96 -8.96 -19.86
N THR A 2 18.24 -8.04 -20.79
CA THR A 2 19.19 -6.94 -20.58
C THR A 2 18.49 -5.75 -19.90
N GLU A 3 19.24 -4.84 -19.27
CA GLU A 3 18.69 -3.64 -18.63
C GLU A 3 17.75 -2.84 -19.56
N ILE A 4 18.11 -2.74 -20.84
CA ILE A 4 17.31 -2.09 -21.88
C ILE A 4 15.89 -2.70 -21.95
N MET A 5 15.77 -4.02 -21.86
CA MET A 5 14.47 -4.70 -21.90
C MET A 5 13.65 -4.44 -20.63
N PHE A 6 14.29 -4.38 -19.47
CA PHE A 6 13.60 -4.04 -18.21
C PHE A 6 13.12 -2.59 -18.19
N ARG A 7 13.96 -1.64 -18.63
CA ARG A 7 13.57 -0.23 -18.78
C ARG A 7 12.38 -0.04 -19.71
N ALA A 8 12.35 -0.75 -20.83
CA ALA A 8 11.25 -0.68 -21.78
C ALA A 8 9.93 -1.25 -21.22
N SER A 9 10.00 -2.24 -20.33
CA SER A 9 8.82 -2.90 -19.75
C SER A 9 8.33 -2.27 -18.45
N MET A 10 9.19 -1.50 -17.76
CA MET A 10 8.89 -0.88 -16.47
C MET A 10 9.28 0.62 -16.42
N PRO A 11 8.85 1.45 -17.38
CA PRO A 11 9.33 2.83 -17.49
C PRO A 11 9.10 3.64 -16.21
N ARG A 12 7.95 3.52 -15.54
CA ARG A 12 7.66 4.29 -14.30
C ARG A 12 8.53 3.82 -13.13
N VAL A 13 8.75 2.51 -12.99
CA VAL A 13 9.67 2.00 -11.94
C VAL A 13 11.10 2.50 -12.17
N PHE A 14 11.57 2.51 -13.42
CA PHE A 14 12.91 3.03 -13.72
C PHE A 14 13.00 4.55 -13.57
N GLU A 15 11.92 5.31 -13.81
CA GLU A 15 11.89 6.73 -13.44
C GLU A 15 12.13 6.93 -11.93
N LEU A 16 11.59 6.07 -11.05
CA LEU A 16 11.89 6.15 -9.61
C LEU A 16 13.36 5.83 -9.31
N ARG A 17 13.93 4.81 -9.96
CA ARG A 17 15.35 4.47 -9.80
C ARG A 17 16.25 5.62 -10.23
N ASP A 18 15.91 6.28 -11.34
CA ASP A 18 16.71 7.36 -11.91
C ASP A 18 16.66 8.64 -11.04
N LEU A 19 15.79 8.72 -10.02
CA LEU A 19 15.82 9.77 -9.00
C LEU A 19 16.95 9.59 -7.96
N ILE A 20 17.58 8.41 -7.92
CA ILE A 20 18.65 8.10 -6.97
C ILE A 20 19.99 8.53 -7.57
N GLU A 21 20.66 9.50 -6.93
CA GLU A 21 21.95 10.02 -7.39
C GLU A 21 23.07 8.96 -7.38
N GLN A 22 23.06 8.09 -6.36
CA GLN A 22 24.02 7.00 -6.20
C GLN A 22 23.27 5.67 -6.13
N PRO A 23 22.82 5.12 -7.28
CA PRO A 23 21.95 3.95 -7.30
C PRO A 23 22.62 2.70 -6.72
N LEU A 24 23.96 2.65 -6.65
CA LEU A 24 24.71 1.51 -6.10
C LEU A 24 25.02 1.63 -4.60
N ALA A 25 24.57 2.70 -3.93
CA ALA A 25 24.82 2.89 -2.50
C ALA A 25 24.04 1.84 -1.67
N PRO A 26 24.59 1.33 -0.54
CA PRO A 26 23.89 0.36 0.32
C PRO A 26 22.54 0.83 0.88
N SER A 27 22.33 2.14 0.94
CA SER A 27 21.06 2.74 1.38
C SER A 27 20.03 2.90 0.26
N ALA A 28 20.43 2.70 -1.00
CA ALA A 28 19.55 2.85 -2.16
C ALA A 28 18.62 1.65 -2.30
N TYR A 29 17.31 1.91 -2.43
CA TYR A 29 16.31 0.85 -2.55
C TYR A 29 16.50 -0.05 -3.78
N PHE A 30 16.96 0.53 -4.89
CA PHE A 30 17.16 -0.15 -6.17
C PHE A 30 18.61 -0.59 -6.41
N GLN A 31 19.41 -0.81 -5.35
CA GLN A 31 20.84 -1.13 -5.44
C GLN A 31 21.17 -2.27 -6.41
N ASP A 32 20.49 -3.40 -6.23
CA ASP A 32 20.71 -4.62 -7.02
C ASP A 32 19.50 -4.94 -7.91
N PHE A 33 18.80 -3.91 -8.39
CA PHE A 33 17.47 -4.09 -8.95
C PHE A 33 17.42 -5.05 -10.15
N GLU A 34 18.37 -4.98 -11.07
CA GLU A 34 18.44 -5.91 -12.21
C GLU A 34 18.68 -7.35 -11.78
N THR A 35 19.47 -7.57 -10.73
CA THR A 35 19.68 -8.89 -10.14
C THR A 35 18.38 -9.40 -9.52
N VAL A 36 17.67 -8.53 -8.78
CA VAL A 36 16.34 -8.83 -8.20
C VAL A 36 15.33 -9.17 -9.30
N LEU A 37 15.31 -8.44 -10.42
CA LEU A 37 14.44 -8.72 -11.57
C LEU A 37 14.81 -10.01 -12.33
N GLY A 38 15.96 -10.61 -12.02
CA GLY A 38 16.31 -11.97 -12.45
C GLY A 38 15.39 -13.02 -11.83
N ASP A 39 14.89 -12.77 -10.61
CA ASP A 39 13.89 -13.62 -9.98
C ASP A 39 12.51 -13.40 -10.62
N ARG A 40 11.86 -14.52 -10.99
CA ARG A 40 10.60 -14.51 -11.72
C ARG A 40 9.47 -13.90 -10.90
N LEU A 41 9.44 -14.19 -9.60
CA LEU A 41 8.41 -13.71 -8.68
C LEU A 41 8.57 -12.20 -8.44
N ALA A 42 9.77 -11.74 -8.11
CA ALA A 42 10.09 -10.32 -7.96
C ALA A 42 9.77 -9.53 -9.23
N ARG A 43 10.09 -10.07 -10.42
CA ARG A 43 9.73 -9.45 -11.70
C ARG A 43 8.23 -9.34 -11.89
N ALA A 44 7.46 -10.38 -11.53
CA ALA A 44 5.99 -10.35 -11.61
C ALA A 44 5.39 -9.24 -10.74
N ILE A 45 5.89 -9.11 -9.51
CA ILE A 45 5.50 -8.08 -8.55
C ILE A 45 5.76 -6.69 -9.15
N TRP A 46 6.95 -6.44 -9.67
CA TRP A 46 7.29 -5.13 -10.24
C TRP A 46 6.52 -4.82 -11.52
N LEU A 47 6.17 -5.81 -12.34
CA LEU A 47 5.27 -5.61 -13.49
C LEU A 47 3.83 -5.29 -13.06
N ALA A 48 3.36 -5.82 -11.94
CA ALA A 48 2.06 -5.46 -11.36
C ALA A 48 2.11 -4.00 -10.87
N ARG A 49 3.16 -3.64 -10.13
CA ARG A 49 3.40 -2.26 -9.67
C ARG A 49 3.51 -1.26 -10.82
N GLU A 50 4.25 -1.59 -11.87
CA GLU A 50 4.36 -0.76 -13.07
C GLU A 50 2.97 -0.48 -13.67
N ARG A 51 2.12 -1.51 -13.78
CA ARG A 51 0.75 -1.34 -14.30
C ARG A 51 -0.09 -0.41 -13.43
N GLU A 52 0.10 -0.44 -12.11
CA GLU A 52 -0.55 0.52 -11.21
C GLU A 52 -0.05 1.95 -11.46
N PHE A 53 1.26 2.14 -11.66
CA PHE A 53 1.86 3.46 -11.91
C PHE A 53 1.51 4.03 -13.28
N GLN A 54 1.40 3.20 -14.32
CA GLN A 54 1.03 3.64 -15.67
C GLN A 54 -0.39 4.19 -15.77
N ARG A 55 -1.25 3.88 -14.80
CA ARG A 55 -2.62 4.40 -14.72
C ARG A 55 -2.69 5.82 -14.17
N LEU A 56 -1.63 6.30 -13.54
CA LEU A 56 -1.53 7.68 -13.08
C LEU A 56 -1.25 8.59 -14.29
N ASP A 57 -2.01 9.68 -14.39
CA ASP A 57 -1.67 10.72 -15.34
C ASP A 57 -0.32 11.38 -15.00
N ALA A 58 0.16 12.25 -15.89
CA ALA A 58 1.47 12.87 -15.72
C ALA A 58 1.59 13.70 -14.43
N VAL A 59 0.51 14.36 -14.00
CA VAL A 59 0.50 15.22 -12.80
C VAL A 59 0.49 14.36 -11.54
N SER A 60 -0.41 13.38 -11.48
CA SER A 60 -0.51 12.42 -10.37
C SER A 60 0.76 11.59 -10.21
N TRP A 61 1.38 11.18 -11.32
CA TRP A 61 2.66 10.48 -11.27
C TRP A 61 3.80 11.34 -10.74
N GLU A 62 3.90 12.61 -11.17
CA GLU A 62 4.93 13.52 -10.66
C GLU A 62 4.76 13.81 -9.17
N ALA A 63 3.50 13.98 -8.70
CA ALA A 63 3.21 14.15 -7.29
C ALA A 63 3.67 12.93 -6.45
N LEU A 64 3.32 11.72 -6.89
CA LEU A 64 3.75 10.48 -6.22
C LEU A 64 5.27 10.33 -6.20
N LYS A 65 5.95 10.56 -7.34
CA LYS A 65 7.42 10.53 -7.43
C LYS A 65 8.06 11.52 -6.48
N SER A 66 7.56 12.76 -6.43
CA SER A 66 8.09 13.79 -5.54
C SER A 66 7.95 13.41 -4.08
N GLU A 67 6.84 12.79 -3.68
CA GLU A 67 6.66 12.30 -2.30
C GLU A 67 7.52 11.07 -2.00
N ALA A 68 7.73 10.18 -2.96
CA ALA A 68 8.54 8.97 -2.80
C ALA A 68 10.05 9.26 -2.70
N ARG A 69 10.52 10.32 -3.38
CA ARG A 69 11.94 10.66 -3.53
C ARG A 69 12.77 10.60 -2.23
N PRO A 70 12.40 11.24 -1.11
CA PRO A 70 13.21 11.18 0.12
C PRO A 70 13.34 9.76 0.69
N TYR A 71 12.42 8.86 0.37
CA TYR A 71 12.39 7.49 0.90
C TYR A 71 13.16 6.49 0.04
N LEU A 72 13.59 6.86 -1.17
CA LEU A 72 14.36 5.98 -2.06
C LEU A 72 15.74 5.61 -1.50
N THR A 73 16.27 6.42 -0.59
CA THR A 73 17.56 6.20 0.07
C THR A 73 17.46 6.16 1.60
N LEU A 74 16.24 6.11 2.15
CA LEU A 74 16.00 6.10 3.60
C LEU A 74 15.67 4.68 4.07
N HIS A 75 16.73 3.94 4.41
CA HIS A 75 16.62 2.59 4.95
C HIS A 75 16.44 2.63 6.47
N ASP A 76 15.39 1.99 7.00
CA ASP A 76 15.20 1.75 8.43
C ASP A 76 15.96 0.48 8.86
N PRO A 77 17.02 0.60 9.68
CA PRO A 77 17.81 -0.55 10.13
C PRO A 77 17.07 -1.44 11.14
N ASN A 78 15.91 -1.01 11.67
CA ASN A 78 15.16 -1.76 12.68
C ASN A 78 14.21 -2.82 12.08
N GLY A 79 14.54 -3.32 10.88
CA GLY A 79 13.86 -4.47 10.27
C GLY A 79 12.64 -4.13 9.42
N ARG A 80 12.36 -2.84 9.25
CA ARG A 80 11.32 -2.33 8.35
C ARG A 80 11.87 -1.85 7.00
N GLY A 81 13.19 -1.80 6.83
CA GLY A 81 13.83 -1.49 5.56
C GLY A 81 13.28 -0.22 4.93
N TRP A 82 12.78 -0.30 3.70
CA TRP A 82 12.18 0.84 2.98
C TRP A 82 10.65 0.88 3.08
N GLN A 83 10.06 0.44 4.20
CA GLN A 83 8.59 0.42 4.35
C GLN A 83 7.95 1.79 4.07
N GLN A 84 8.61 2.88 4.44
CA GLN A 84 8.11 4.24 4.18
C GLN A 84 7.96 4.53 2.68
N LEU A 85 8.89 4.05 1.86
CA LEU A 85 8.78 4.12 0.40
C LEU A 85 7.56 3.32 -0.08
N ILE A 86 7.40 2.08 0.40
CA ILE A 86 6.26 1.23 0.02
C ILE A 86 4.93 1.86 0.44
N ASP A 87 4.86 2.48 1.61
CA ASP A 87 3.68 3.17 2.11
C ASP A 87 3.28 4.35 1.19
N VAL A 88 4.25 5.13 0.72
CA VAL A 88 4.00 6.18 -0.29
C VAL A 88 3.54 5.56 -1.60
N LEU A 89 4.26 4.56 -2.12
CA LEU A 89 3.94 3.93 -3.40
C LEU A 89 2.54 3.26 -3.37
N ASN A 90 2.07 2.78 -2.21
CA ASN A 90 0.73 2.23 -2.03
C ASN A 90 -0.38 3.26 -2.32
N GLN A 91 -0.10 4.56 -2.25
CA GLN A 91 -1.09 5.59 -2.60
C GLN A 91 -1.54 5.50 -4.06
N ALA A 92 -0.71 4.97 -4.97
CA ALA A 92 -1.11 4.69 -6.35
C ALA A 92 -2.33 3.73 -6.45
N ARG A 93 -2.42 2.76 -5.53
CA ARG A 93 -3.55 1.81 -5.48
C ARG A 93 -4.84 2.50 -5.11
N ALA A 94 -4.79 3.37 -4.10
CA ALA A 94 -5.93 4.16 -3.68
C ALA A 94 -6.37 5.15 -4.77
N HIS A 95 -5.42 5.79 -5.46
CA HIS A 95 -5.74 6.66 -6.60
C HIS A 95 -6.51 5.88 -7.68
N ASN A 96 -5.97 4.73 -8.09
CA ASN A 96 -6.59 3.87 -9.09
C ASN A 96 -7.98 3.39 -8.67
N TYR A 97 -8.15 3.04 -7.39
CA TYR A 97 -9.45 2.70 -6.82
C TYR A 97 -10.45 3.85 -6.89
N LEU A 98 -10.04 5.10 -6.58
CA LEU A 98 -10.94 6.25 -6.69
C LEU A 98 -11.39 6.49 -8.13
N VAL A 99 -10.49 6.34 -9.10
CA VAL A 99 -10.82 6.42 -10.53
C VAL A 99 -11.81 5.33 -10.93
N GLU A 100 -11.61 4.08 -10.51
CA GLU A 100 -12.52 2.97 -10.76
C GLU A 100 -13.89 3.13 -10.10
N LEU A 101 -13.92 3.76 -8.92
CA LEU A 101 -15.15 4.14 -8.22
C LEU A 101 -15.94 5.20 -8.99
N GLY A 102 -15.36 5.80 -10.03
CA GLY A 102 -15.96 6.85 -10.84
C GLY A 102 -15.68 8.26 -10.34
N CYS A 103 -14.65 8.45 -9.50
CA CYS A 103 -14.23 9.79 -9.10
C CYS A 103 -13.57 10.50 -10.29
N SER A 104 -13.93 11.76 -10.45
CA SER A 104 -13.27 12.75 -11.31
C SER A 104 -12.30 13.59 -10.51
N ASP A 105 -11.36 14.27 -11.19
CA ASP A 105 -10.37 15.17 -10.58
C ASP A 105 -9.61 14.54 -9.41
N VAL A 106 -9.24 13.26 -9.55
CA VAL A 106 -8.50 12.54 -8.52
C VAL A 106 -7.07 13.07 -8.47
N GLN A 107 -6.66 13.58 -7.31
CA GLN A 107 -5.34 14.18 -7.12
C GLN A 107 -4.76 13.85 -5.74
N PHE A 108 -3.43 13.83 -5.69
CA PHE A 108 -2.66 13.79 -4.44
C PHE A 108 -2.75 15.13 -3.73
N VAL A 109 -3.06 15.11 -2.44
CA VAL A 109 -3.15 16.32 -1.63
C VAL A 109 -1.76 16.66 -1.09
N PRO A 110 -1.20 17.84 -1.43
CA PRO A 110 0.12 18.22 -0.95
C PRO A 110 0.20 18.25 0.58
N ARG A 111 1.27 17.65 1.12
CA ARG A 111 1.53 17.65 2.56
C ARG A 111 1.66 19.09 3.09
N ASN A 112 1.15 19.30 4.30
CA ASN A 112 1.26 20.57 4.99
C ASN A 112 1.91 20.37 6.37
N ASN A 113 3.06 20.99 6.61
CA ASN A 113 3.81 20.86 7.86
C ASN A 113 3.05 21.41 9.10
N LYS A 114 1.94 22.14 8.90
CA LYS A 114 1.13 22.74 9.97
C LYS A 114 -0.20 22.04 10.22
N ARG A 115 -0.65 21.17 9.31
CA ARG A 115 -1.96 20.51 9.42
C ARG A 115 -1.91 19.15 8.72
N GLU A 116 -2.48 18.14 9.35
CA GLU A 116 -2.67 16.85 8.71
C GLU A 116 -3.58 17.00 7.48
N THR A 117 -3.18 16.37 6.38
CA THR A 117 -3.91 16.35 5.10
C THR A 117 -4.18 14.90 4.73
N PRO A 118 -5.34 14.55 4.16
CA PRO A 118 -5.51 13.24 3.57
C PRO A 118 -4.48 13.01 2.45
N ASP A 119 -4.29 11.78 2.02
CA ASP A 119 -3.38 11.48 0.91
C ASP A 119 -3.97 11.89 -0.45
N LEU A 120 -5.26 11.67 -0.64
CA LEU A 120 -5.94 11.83 -1.92
C LEU A 120 -7.28 12.54 -1.76
N GLU A 121 -7.70 13.22 -2.83
CA GLU A 121 -9.06 13.70 -2.99
C GLU A 121 -9.57 13.53 -4.42
N GLY A 122 -10.89 13.57 -4.59
CA GLY A 122 -11.56 13.59 -5.89
C GLY A 122 -13.04 13.96 -5.75
N THR A 123 -13.79 13.84 -6.84
CA THR A 123 -15.22 14.19 -6.88
C THR A 123 -16.06 13.06 -7.48
N LEU A 124 -17.05 12.57 -6.72
CA LEU A 124 -18.01 11.56 -7.18
C LEU A 124 -19.43 12.16 -7.21
N ASN A 125 -20.03 12.26 -8.40
CA ASN A 125 -21.40 12.79 -8.59
C ASN A 125 -21.67 14.12 -7.87
N THR A 126 -20.70 15.06 -7.86
CA THR A 126 -20.69 16.36 -7.13
C THR A 126 -20.29 16.33 -5.65
N ARG A 127 -20.06 15.16 -5.04
CA ARG A 127 -19.58 15.06 -3.66
C ARG A 127 -18.07 14.91 -3.64
N ARG A 128 -17.39 15.75 -2.86
CA ARG A 128 -15.96 15.59 -2.57
C ARG A 128 -15.73 14.25 -1.87
N VAL A 129 -14.71 13.52 -2.31
CA VAL A 129 -14.23 12.29 -1.71
C VAL A 129 -12.84 12.55 -1.18
N LEU A 130 -12.60 12.22 0.08
CA LEU A 130 -11.28 12.21 0.69
C LEU A 130 -10.88 10.76 0.93
N CYS A 131 -9.62 10.44 0.66
CA CYS A 131 -9.09 9.11 0.90
C CYS A 131 -7.77 9.20 1.66
N GLU A 132 -7.69 8.46 2.76
CA GLU A 132 -6.46 8.26 3.53
C GLU A 132 -5.99 6.81 3.36
N VAL A 133 -4.73 6.66 2.99
CA VAL A 133 -4.07 5.39 2.74
C VAL A 133 -3.25 5.02 3.96
N LYS A 134 -3.47 3.83 4.50
CA LYS A 134 -2.71 3.34 5.65
C LYS A 134 -2.22 1.92 5.39
N THR A 135 -0.95 1.68 5.67
CA THR A 135 -0.43 0.32 5.78
C THR A 135 -0.41 -0.11 7.24
N VAL A 136 -1.13 -1.18 7.58
CA VAL A 136 -0.96 -1.87 8.86
C VAL A 136 0.23 -2.80 8.73
N ASN A 137 1.40 -2.29 9.16
CA ASN A 137 2.66 -3.02 9.08
C ASN A 137 2.75 -4.17 10.09
N ILE A 138 3.68 -5.09 9.82
CA ILE A 138 4.08 -6.17 10.71
C ILE A 138 4.39 -5.67 12.13
N SER A 139 4.24 -6.55 13.12
CA SER A 139 4.56 -6.25 14.51
C SER A 139 6.05 -5.96 14.71
N ASP A 140 6.38 -5.31 15.82
CA ASP A 140 7.79 -5.10 16.20
C ASP A 140 8.48 -6.44 16.48
N ASP A 141 7.74 -7.42 17.02
CA ASP A 141 8.24 -8.79 17.22
C ASP A 141 8.61 -9.45 15.89
N GLU A 142 7.75 -9.32 14.87
CA GLU A 142 8.03 -9.83 13.53
C GLU A 142 9.20 -9.11 12.86
N ALA A 143 9.28 -7.77 12.98
CA ALA A 143 10.41 -7.01 12.46
C ALA A 143 11.74 -7.44 13.10
N ASN A 144 11.75 -7.61 14.43
CA ASN A 144 12.90 -8.12 15.18
C ASN A 144 13.26 -9.56 14.77
N ARG A 145 12.24 -10.40 14.52
CA ARG A 145 12.44 -11.78 14.08
C ARG A 145 13.14 -11.84 12.73
N ARG A 146 12.69 -11.05 11.77
CA ARG A 146 13.32 -10.95 10.43
C ARG A 146 14.76 -10.47 10.50
N ASN A 147 15.06 -9.52 11.37
CA ASN A 147 16.43 -9.05 11.61
C ASN A 147 17.35 -10.09 12.23
N THR A 148 16.81 -10.98 13.07
CA THR A 148 17.61 -11.96 13.82
C THR A 148 17.62 -13.36 13.19
N GLY A 149 16.80 -13.59 12.16
CA GLY A 149 16.68 -14.90 11.51
C GLY A 149 16.03 -15.98 12.39
N ARG A 150 15.27 -15.57 13.41
CA ARG A 150 14.60 -16.51 14.32
C ARG A 150 13.38 -17.15 13.64
N ALA A 151 13.23 -18.47 13.76
CA ALA A 151 12.00 -19.15 13.37
C ALA A 151 10.98 -19.09 14.52
N ASP A 152 9.71 -18.92 14.19
CA ASP A 152 8.61 -18.98 15.17
C ASP A 152 7.33 -19.53 14.52
N TYR A 153 6.37 -19.91 15.35
CA TYR A 153 5.08 -20.43 14.93
C TYR A 153 4.17 -19.33 14.39
N ILE A 154 3.51 -19.61 13.27
CA ILE A 154 2.48 -18.74 12.69
C ILE A 154 1.13 -19.19 13.22
N SER A 155 0.38 -18.27 13.83
CA SER A 155 -1.00 -18.52 14.29
C SER A 155 -2.00 -18.06 13.26
N ASN A 156 -3.08 -18.81 13.07
CA ASN A 156 -4.23 -18.38 12.27
C ASN A 156 -5.16 -17.38 13.00
N SER A 157 -4.79 -16.94 14.20
CA SER A 157 -5.59 -16.01 15.02
C SER A 157 -4.89 -14.66 15.15
N LEU A 158 -5.63 -13.58 14.89
CA LEU A 158 -5.17 -12.22 15.14
C LEU A 158 -5.27 -11.92 16.64
N ASN A 159 -4.20 -11.37 17.20
CA ASN A 159 -4.19 -10.98 18.61
C ASN A 159 -4.95 -9.65 18.85
N GLU A 160 -5.32 -9.40 20.10
CA GLU A 160 -6.03 -8.16 20.49
C GLU A 160 -5.21 -6.89 20.18
N GLN A 161 -3.88 -6.97 20.21
CA GLN A 161 -3.01 -5.83 19.91
C GLN A 161 -3.14 -5.41 18.45
N PHE A 162 -3.24 -6.37 17.53
CA PHE A 162 -3.50 -6.12 16.11
C PHE A 162 -4.86 -5.44 15.92
N LEU A 163 -5.93 -5.97 16.52
CA LEU A 163 -7.28 -5.39 16.40
C LEU A 163 -7.33 -3.97 16.98
N LYS A 164 -6.67 -3.73 18.12
CA LYS A 164 -6.51 -2.40 18.70
C LYS A 164 -5.74 -1.45 17.79
N LYS A 165 -4.66 -1.93 17.14
CA LYS A 165 -3.88 -1.16 16.16
C LYS A 165 -4.72 -0.79 14.94
N LEU A 166 -5.52 -1.74 14.43
CA LEU A 166 -6.43 -1.50 13.32
C LEU A 166 -7.45 -0.40 13.67
N LYS A 167 -8.11 -0.52 14.82
CA LYS A 167 -9.07 0.49 15.30
C LYS A 167 -8.42 1.88 15.44
N CYS A 168 -7.23 1.94 16.04
CA CYS A 168 -6.47 3.18 16.16
C CYS A 168 -6.11 3.77 14.79
N THR A 169 -5.74 2.93 13.84
CA THR A 169 -5.38 3.35 12.46
C THR A 169 -6.59 3.95 11.75
N LEU A 170 -7.75 3.28 11.83
CA LEU A 170 -9.01 3.77 11.25
C LEU A 170 -9.47 5.08 11.92
N GLY A 171 -9.39 5.16 13.25
CA GLY A 171 -9.71 6.38 13.99
C GLY A 171 -8.85 7.57 13.57
N LYS A 172 -7.54 7.36 13.42
CA LYS A 172 -6.61 8.40 12.93
C LYS A 172 -6.94 8.84 11.50
N ALA A 173 -7.16 7.88 10.59
CA ALA A 173 -7.54 8.19 9.22
C ALA A 173 -8.82 9.03 9.14
N LYS A 174 -9.83 8.66 9.94
CA LYS A 174 -11.06 9.43 10.09
C LYS A 174 -10.77 10.85 10.60
N SER A 175 -10.08 10.99 11.73
CA SER A 175 -9.79 12.30 12.33
C SER A 175 -9.01 13.21 11.40
N GLN A 176 -8.03 12.68 10.66
CA GLN A 176 -7.24 13.41 9.67
C GLN A 176 -8.14 13.99 8.55
N MET A 177 -9.06 13.18 8.02
CA MET A 177 -10.02 13.62 7.01
C MET A 177 -11.09 14.59 7.56
N GLU A 178 -11.55 14.39 8.79
CA GLU A 178 -12.51 15.30 9.46
C GLU A 178 -11.89 16.67 9.73
N VAL A 179 -10.66 16.69 10.23
CA VAL A 179 -9.92 17.93 10.44
C VAL A 179 -9.79 18.65 9.12
N TYR A 180 -9.44 17.99 8.03
CA TYR A 180 -9.28 18.61 6.71
C TYR A 180 -10.61 19.10 6.09
N ASP A 181 -11.70 18.36 6.29
CA ASP A 181 -13.03 18.65 5.76
C ASP A 181 -13.84 19.62 6.64
N VAL A 182 -13.49 20.90 6.61
CA VAL A 182 -14.14 21.95 7.42
C VAL A 182 -15.67 22.02 7.22
N GLY A 183 -16.17 21.62 6.06
CA GLY A 183 -17.61 21.63 5.74
C GLY A 183 -18.37 20.36 6.15
N GLY A 184 -17.66 19.30 6.58
CA GLY A 184 -18.25 18.05 7.04
C GLY A 184 -18.96 17.20 5.97
N ASN A 185 -18.92 17.62 4.70
CA ASN A 185 -19.74 17.05 3.63
C ASN A 185 -19.01 16.03 2.76
N ALA A 186 -17.69 15.87 2.91
CA ALA A 186 -16.94 14.91 2.13
C ALA A 186 -17.36 13.47 2.46
N ARG A 187 -17.33 12.60 1.45
CA ARG A 187 -17.27 11.15 1.67
C ARG A 187 -15.84 10.81 2.07
N ARG A 188 -15.66 9.99 3.11
CA ARG A 188 -14.33 9.66 3.65
C ARG A 188 -14.06 8.19 3.45
N ILE A 189 -12.88 7.86 2.92
CA ILE A 189 -12.47 6.48 2.64
C ILE A 189 -11.14 6.21 3.35
N ALA A 190 -11.11 5.21 4.22
CA ALA A 190 -9.86 4.65 4.74
C ALA A 190 -9.46 3.46 3.86
N PHE A 191 -8.38 3.63 3.09
CA PHE A 191 -7.85 2.60 2.20
C PHE A 191 -6.68 1.88 2.88
N LEU A 192 -6.87 0.61 3.20
CA LEU A 192 -5.97 -0.17 4.04
C LEU A 192 -5.23 -1.25 3.25
N ILE A 193 -3.92 -1.29 3.44
CA ILE A 193 -3.06 -2.41 3.06
C ILE A 193 -2.59 -3.06 4.36
N ILE A 194 -2.65 -4.39 4.49
CA ILE A 194 -2.22 -5.08 5.70
C ILE A 194 -1.04 -6.00 5.36
N ASN A 195 0.05 -5.82 6.10
CA ASN A 195 1.17 -6.74 6.13
C ASN A 195 1.06 -7.56 7.41
N PHE A 196 0.54 -8.78 7.30
CA PHE A 196 0.46 -9.71 8.43
C PHE A 196 1.84 -10.26 8.80
N ASP A 197 2.01 -10.70 10.05
CA ASP A 197 3.24 -11.35 10.51
C ASP A 197 3.46 -12.74 9.86
N ASP A 198 2.38 -13.28 9.28
CA ASP A 198 2.41 -14.40 8.35
C ASP A 198 2.95 -13.95 6.98
N SER A 199 4.26 -14.17 6.78
CA SER A 199 5.00 -13.72 5.60
C SER A 199 4.53 -14.37 4.28
N PHE A 200 3.95 -15.56 4.34
CA PHE A 200 3.42 -16.26 3.17
C PHE A 200 1.90 -16.07 3.00
N ALA A 201 1.26 -15.59 4.07
CA ALA A 201 -0.18 -15.35 4.20
C ALA A 201 -1.01 -16.64 4.05
N GLU A 202 -0.52 -17.72 4.64
CA GLU A 202 -1.20 -19.03 4.72
C GLU A 202 -2.60 -18.91 5.31
N TYR A 203 -2.80 -18.05 6.32
CA TYR A 203 -4.07 -17.88 7.02
C TYR A 203 -4.82 -16.59 6.65
N LYS A 204 -4.55 -16.01 5.48
CA LYS A 204 -5.12 -14.72 5.08
C LYS A 204 -6.64 -14.68 5.17
N ALA A 205 -7.33 -15.72 4.68
CA ALA A 205 -8.79 -15.78 4.76
C ALA A 205 -9.31 -15.74 6.21
N ASP A 206 -8.64 -16.45 7.13
CA ASP A 206 -9.00 -16.46 8.55
C ASP A 206 -8.79 -15.09 9.19
N TYR A 207 -7.70 -14.39 8.84
CA TYR A 207 -7.43 -13.04 9.33
C TYR A 207 -8.48 -12.03 8.87
N TYR A 208 -8.84 -12.04 7.59
CA TYR A 208 -9.90 -11.15 7.07
C TYR A 208 -11.26 -11.45 7.68
N SER A 209 -11.59 -12.74 7.93
CA SER A 209 -12.81 -13.14 8.63
C SER A 209 -12.86 -12.58 10.07
N GLN A 210 -11.74 -12.64 10.79
CA GLN A 210 -11.64 -12.07 12.15
C GLN A 210 -11.75 -10.55 12.15
N ILE A 211 -11.14 -9.86 11.17
CA ILE A 211 -11.29 -8.42 11.00
C ILE A 211 -12.75 -8.07 10.68
N ASP A 212 -13.42 -8.85 9.82
CA ASP A 212 -14.81 -8.62 9.45
C ASP A 212 -15.75 -8.74 10.64
N GLN A 213 -15.54 -9.76 11.48
CA GLN A 213 -16.26 -9.94 12.75
C GLN A 213 -16.00 -8.78 13.72
N HIS A 214 -14.76 -8.33 13.84
CA HIS A 214 -14.41 -7.20 14.69
C HIS A 214 -15.11 -5.91 14.22
N LEU A 215 -15.06 -5.60 12.92
CA LEU A 215 -15.73 -4.43 12.34
C LEU A 215 -17.26 -4.53 12.43
N ALA A 216 -17.83 -5.72 12.39
CA ALA A 216 -19.26 -5.93 12.61
C ALA A 216 -19.66 -5.60 14.06
N SER A 217 -18.81 -5.97 15.03
CA SER A 217 -19.05 -5.67 16.45
C SER A 217 -18.75 -4.21 16.84
N GLU A 218 -17.77 -3.60 16.18
CA GLU A 218 -17.26 -2.26 16.48
C GLU A 218 -17.11 -1.44 15.18
N PRO A 219 -18.22 -1.03 14.55
CA PRO A 219 -18.17 -0.30 13.29
C PRO A 219 -17.52 1.08 13.47
N VAL A 220 -16.77 1.52 12.45
CA VAL A 220 -16.21 2.87 12.41
C VAL A 220 -17.14 3.77 11.61
N GLU A 221 -18.04 4.47 12.30
CA GLU A 221 -19.02 5.33 11.65
C GLU A 221 -18.38 6.54 10.94
N GLY A 222 -18.96 6.94 9.80
CA GLY A 222 -18.57 8.14 9.07
C GLY A 222 -17.33 7.99 8.19
N VAL A 223 -16.82 6.76 8.02
CA VAL A 223 -15.76 6.42 7.07
C VAL A 223 -16.08 5.10 6.38
N ASP A 224 -15.90 5.05 5.06
CA ASP A 224 -15.95 3.80 4.32
C ASP A 224 -14.59 3.10 4.44
N VAL A 225 -14.59 1.83 4.80
CA VAL A 225 -13.37 1.04 4.93
C VAL A 225 -13.18 0.19 3.68
N VAL A 226 -12.01 0.32 3.06
CA VAL A 226 -11.61 -0.45 1.87
C VAL A 226 -10.30 -1.14 2.17
N PHE A 227 -10.25 -2.47 2.05
CA PHE A 227 -9.02 -3.23 2.16
C PHE A 227 -8.52 -3.62 0.77
N TYR A 228 -7.22 -3.45 0.54
CA TYR A 228 -6.55 -4.01 -0.62
C TYR A 228 -5.91 -5.35 -0.24
N ASN A 229 -6.46 -6.45 -0.74
CA ASN A 229 -5.91 -7.79 -0.56
C ASN A 229 -4.80 -8.00 -1.59
N GLN A 230 -3.58 -7.66 -1.18
CA GLN A 230 -2.37 -7.85 -1.97
C GLN A 230 -2.09 -9.34 -2.22
N GLN A 231 -1.62 -9.68 -3.41
CA GLN A 231 -1.16 -11.00 -3.75
C GLN A 231 0.09 -11.41 -2.98
N THR A 232 0.09 -12.65 -2.49
CA THR A 232 1.15 -13.29 -1.71
C THR A 232 1.37 -14.71 -2.22
N ALA A 233 2.31 -15.45 -1.62
CA ALA A 233 2.59 -16.84 -2.00
C ALA A 233 1.34 -17.74 -1.88
N PHE A 234 0.58 -17.62 -0.79
CA PHE A 234 -0.75 -18.20 -0.66
C PHE A 234 -1.78 -17.10 -0.84
N HIS A 235 -2.21 -16.89 -2.08
CA HIS A 235 -3.23 -15.91 -2.39
C HIS A 235 -4.61 -16.57 -2.51
N VAL A 236 -5.59 -15.92 -1.91
CA VAL A 236 -6.99 -16.27 -1.99
C VAL A 236 -7.77 -14.96 -2.06
N ASP A 237 -8.76 -14.92 -2.93
CA ASP A 237 -9.73 -13.83 -2.95
C ASP A 237 -10.51 -13.86 -1.64
N VAL A 238 -10.62 -12.69 -1.00
CA VAL A 238 -11.39 -12.53 0.23
C VAL A 238 -12.52 -11.54 0.02
N SER A 239 -13.58 -11.73 0.80
CA SER A 239 -14.73 -10.84 0.84
C SER A 239 -15.13 -10.61 2.28
N MET A 240 -15.64 -9.42 2.57
CA MET A 240 -16.08 -9.01 3.90
C MET A 240 -17.50 -8.47 3.83
N ARG A 241 -18.23 -8.53 4.94
CA ARG A 241 -19.57 -7.94 5.07
C ARG A 241 -19.50 -6.50 5.54
N SER A 242 -18.53 -6.17 6.38
CA SER A 242 -18.40 -4.90 7.08
C SER A 242 -17.50 -3.89 6.36
N ALA A 243 -16.82 -4.31 5.28
CA ALA A 243 -15.91 -3.48 4.51
C ALA A 243 -15.83 -3.96 3.05
N LEU A 244 -15.40 -3.07 2.15
CA LEU A 244 -15.09 -3.46 0.78
C LEU A 244 -13.69 -4.09 0.73
N VAL A 245 -13.53 -5.13 -0.10
CA VAL A 245 -12.22 -5.69 -0.42
C VAL A 245 -11.95 -5.55 -1.91
N VAL A 246 -10.80 -4.97 -2.24
CA VAL A 246 -10.22 -4.99 -3.58
C VAL A 246 -9.19 -6.12 -3.61
N ASN A 247 -9.48 -7.21 -4.31
CA ASN A 247 -8.54 -8.32 -4.51
C ASN A 247 -7.58 -7.98 -5.64
N GLU A 248 -6.27 -8.04 -5.39
CA GLU A 248 -5.27 -7.86 -6.43
C GLU A 248 -5.42 -8.96 -7.49
N ALA A 249 -5.50 -8.56 -8.76
CA ALA A 249 -5.60 -9.52 -9.84
C ALA A 249 -4.39 -10.46 -9.82
N SER A 250 -4.63 -11.76 -10.02
CA SER A 250 -3.58 -12.75 -10.08
C SER A 250 -2.51 -12.33 -11.08
N TRP A 251 -1.24 -12.40 -10.67
CA TRP A 251 -0.12 -12.15 -11.56
C TRP A 251 -0.26 -13.04 -12.79
N PRO A 252 0.04 -12.51 -13.99
CA PRO A 252 -0.03 -13.31 -15.20
C PRO A 252 0.79 -14.58 -15.01
N GLU A 253 0.30 -15.70 -15.52
CA GLU A 253 1.15 -16.86 -15.75
C GLU A 253 2.30 -16.41 -16.65
N ILE A 254 3.48 -16.21 -16.05
CA ILE A 254 4.67 -15.93 -16.83
C ILE A 254 4.94 -17.23 -17.59
N GLY A 255 4.65 -17.26 -18.88
CA GLY A 255 5.01 -18.39 -19.74
C GLY A 255 6.48 -18.76 -19.52
N SER A 256 6.77 -20.06 -19.55
CA SER A 256 8.15 -20.54 -19.55
C SER A 256 8.80 -20.12 -20.87
N GLU A 257 9.44 -18.95 -20.88
CA GLU A 257 10.48 -18.59 -21.84
C GLU A 257 11.86 -18.79 -21.22
#